data_AF-A0A958GMC6-F1
#
_entry.id   AF-A0A958GMC6-F1
#
_cell.length_a   1.000
_cell.length_b   1.000
_cell.length_c   1.000
_cell.angle_alpha   90.00
_cell.angle_beta   90.00
_cell.angle_gamma   90.00
#
_symmetry.space_group_name_H-M   'P 1'
#
loop_
_entity.id
_entity.type
_entity.pdbx_description
1 polymer ?
#
loop_
_entity_poly.entity_id
_entity_poly.type
_entity_poly.pdbx_seq_one_letter_code
_entity_poly.pdbx_strand_id
1 'polypeptide(L)'
;MTENVALVPEVVGAASETEQQRPQLTLVPTRITEGRDELNLAEWPLSALSDKSDPSIKTIYFEDKIFDRSRNEYIPRRVTITGSDAFGLPTPLDEEVLLALIQLSKAHGFTSKRVYFNRYQLLQILKLPANGQNYKRIEQALNRWMGVTMYYKNAWRDRKTQSWVDESFHMLERVKIVTDERHSASSDTTSYFEWNEAVFKSFQNGNVKALNYDFFLSIESAIAKRLYR
;
A
#
# COMPACT_ATOMS: atom_id res chain seq x y z
N MET A 1 77.71 -16.78 5.69
CA MET A 1 77.13 -15.87 6.69
C MET A 1 76.76 -14.61 5.94
N THR A 2 75.59 -14.60 5.30
CA THR A 2 74.32 -13.99 5.78
C THR A 2 74.37 -12.46 5.71
N GLU A 3 73.84 -11.92 4.62
CA GLU A 3 73.31 -10.55 4.57
C GLU A 3 71.80 -10.59 4.36
N ASN A 4 71.13 -9.81 5.21
CA ASN A 4 69.70 -9.58 5.28
C ASN A 4 69.31 -8.48 4.28
N VAL A 5 68.26 -8.68 3.47
CA VAL A 5 67.51 -7.57 2.87
C VAL A 5 66.01 -7.86 2.95
N ALA A 6 65.28 -6.85 3.42
CA ALA A 6 63.88 -6.86 3.80
C ALA A 6 62.90 -7.11 2.64
N LEU A 7 61.85 -7.89 2.91
CA LEU A 7 60.67 -8.02 2.07
C LEU A 7 59.60 -7.02 2.52
N VAL A 8 59.28 -6.08 1.64
CA VAL A 8 58.06 -5.25 1.71
C VAL A 8 56.92 -6.05 1.07
N PRO A 9 55.75 -6.22 1.71
CA PRO A 9 54.64 -6.90 1.07
C PRO A 9 53.92 -5.95 0.10
N GLU A 10 53.68 -6.45 -1.11
CA GLU A 10 52.85 -5.87 -2.17
C GLU A 10 51.43 -5.57 -1.67
N VAL A 11 50.94 -4.40 -2.07
CA VAL A 11 49.55 -3.95 -1.89
C VAL A 11 48.65 -4.78 -2.80
N VAL A 12 47.90 -5.72 -2.23
CA VAL A 12 46.80 -6.39 -2.94
C VAL A 12 45.60 -5.43 -2.95
N GLY A 13 45.20 -5.03 -4.16
CA GLY A 13 44.09 -4.11 -4.41
C GLY A 13 42.77 -4.58 -3.81
N ALA A 14 42.09 -3.66 -3.14
CA ALA A 14 40.71 -3.81 -2.71
C ALA A 14 39.81 -3.91 -3.93
N ALA A 15 39.23 -5.09 -4.15
CA ALA A 15 38.13 -5.27 -5.07
C ALA A 15 36.87 -4.61 -4.47
N SER A 16 36.25 -3.80 -5.31
CA SER A 16 35.08 -2.94 -5.09
C SER A 16 33.89 -3.61 -4.40
N GLU A 17 33.40 -2.95 -3.36
CA GLU A 17 32.12 -3.22 -2.71
C GLU A 17 30.92 -2.81 -3.59
N THR A 18 29.86 -3.62 -3.54
CA THR A 18 28.46 -3.36 -3.91
C THR A 18 28.08 -3.27 -5.40
N GLU A 19 27.91 -4.45 -6.02
CA GLU A 19 26.89 -4.66 -7.05
C GLU A 19 25.49 -4.40 -6.44
N GLN A 20 24.94 -3.21 -6.65
CA GLN A 20 23.56 -2.89 -6.29
C GLN A 20 22.61 -3.79 -7.11
N GLN A 21 22.01 -4.79 -6.46
CA GLN A 21 20.99 -5.64 -7.07
C GLN A 21 19.84 -4.78 -7.60
N ARG A 22 19.59 -4.87 -8.92
CA ARG A 22 18.46 -4.19 -9.56
C ARG A 22 17.15 -4.68 -8.92
N PRO A 23 16.21 -3.78 -8.57
CA PRO A 23 14.93 -4.20 -8.06
C PRO A 23 14.20 -4.97 -9.16
N GLN A 24 13.80 -6.21 -8.84
CA GLN A 24 13.09 -7.05 -9.79
C GLN A 24 11.63 -6.56 -9.87
N LEU A 25 11.29 -5.89 -10.97
CA LEU A 25 9.90 -5.59 -11.30
C LEU A 25 9.19 -6.91 -11.56
N THR A 26 8.19 -7.25 -10.74
CA THR A 26 7.40 -8.46 -10.98
C THR A 26 6.42 -8.18 -12.10
N LEU A 27 6.39 -9.08 -13.09
CA LEU A 27 5.37 -9.07 -14.13
C LEU A 27 4.02 -9.43 -13.49
N VAL A 28 3.20 -8.42 -13.25
CA VAL A 28 1.79 -8.62 -12.88
C VAL A 28 1.00 -8.91 -14.15
N PRO A 29 0.18 -9.98 -14.19
CA PRO A 29 -0.66 -10.26 -15.33
C PRO A 29 -1.57 -9.07 -15.63
N THR A 30 -1.77 -8.79 -16.92
CA THR A 30 -2.65 -7.69 -17.40
C THR A 30 -4.11 -7.86 -16.95
N ARG A 31 -4.49 -9.06 -16.52
CA ARG A 31 -5.79 -9.36 -15.95
C ARG A 31 -5.63 -10.10 -14.62
N ILE A 32 -6.23 -9.57 -13.57
CA ILE A 32 -6.24 -10.16 -12.23
C ILE A 32 -7.69 -10.55 -11.93
N THR A 33 -8.00 -11.85 -12.04
CA THR A 33 -9.31 -12.36 -11.62
C THR A 33 -9.31 -12.72 -10.15
N GLU A 34 -8.31 -13.51 -9.72
CA GLU A 34 -8.12 -13.86 -8.33
C GLU A 34 -7.32 -12.76 -7.61
N GLY A 35 -8.02 -11.79 -7.03
CA GLY A 35 -7.42 -10.75 -6.21
C GLY A 35 -7.32 -11.11 -4.73
N ARG A 36 -6.81 -10.16 -3.95
CA ARG A 36 -6.84 -10.19 -2.48
C ARG A 36 -7.30 -8.84 -1.93
N ASP A 37 -8.03 -8.86 -0.83
CA ASP A 37 -8.28 -7.67 -0.02
C ASP A 37 -7.85 -7.95 1.42
N GLU A 38 -7.48 -6.90 2.14
CA GLU A 38 -7.11 -6.98 3.55
C GLU A 38 -8.38 -6.88 4.41
N LEU A 39 -8.51 -7.76 5.41
CA LEU A 39 -9.76 -7.94 6.14
C LEU A 39 -10.18 -6.70 6.93
N ASN A 40 -9.25 -5.98 7.56
CA ASN A 40 -9.55 -4.73 8.26
C ASN A 40 -9.89 -3.59 7.30
N LEU A 41 -9.23 -3.51 6.15
CA LEU A 41 -9.47 -2.52 5.10
C LEU A 41 -10.79 -2.76 4.37
N ALA A 42 -11.26 -4.01 4.30
CA ALA A 42 -12.55 -4.36 3.71
C ALA A 42 -13.71 -4.17 4.69
N GLU A 43 -13.46 -4.32 6.00
CA GLU A 43 -14.48 -4.17 7.06
C GLU A 43 -15.04 -2.73 7.14
N TRP A 44 -14.23 -1.74 6.78
CA TRP A 44 -14.57 -0.33 6.98
C TRP A 44 -14.52 0.47 5.68
N PRO A 45 -15.42 1.46 5.50
CA PRO A 45 -15.21 2.49 4.48
C PRO A 45 -13.92 3.27 4.77
N LEU A 46 -13.12 3.54 3.74
CA LEU A 46 -11.81 4.19 3.89
C LEU A 46 -11.77 5.59 3.26
N SER A 47 -12.83 5.98 2.56
CA SER A 47 -12.90 7.25 1.84
C SER A 47 -14.25 7.95 1.92
N ALA A 48 -14.32 9.19 1.44
CA ALA A 48 -15.59 9.87 1.20
C ALA A 48 -16.37 9.20 0.05
N LEU A 49 -17.70 9.29 0.04
CA LEU A 49 -18.54 8.67 -1.00
C LEU A 49 -18.50 9.37 -2.37
N SER A 50 -17.93 10.58 -2.43
CA SER A 50 -17.94 11.46 -3.60
C SER A 50 -16.53 11.98 -3.87
N ASP A 51 -16.19 12.14 -5.14
CA ASP A 51 -14.96 12.82 -5.57
C ASP A 51 -14.94 14.31 -5.22
N LYS A 52 -16.13 14.90 -5.06
CA LYS A 52 -16.31 16.27 -4.56
C LYS A 52 -16.67 16.20 -3.09
N SER A 53 -15.65 16.29 -2.23
CA SER A 53 -15.83 16.53 -0.81
C SER A 53 -15.75 18.04 -0.51
N ASP A 54 -16.50 18.49 0.49
CA ASP A 54 -16.33 19.84 1.03
C ASP A 54 -14.89 19.99 1.59
N PRO A 55 -14.08 20.92 1.08
CA PRO A 55 -12.69 21.11 1.53
C PRO A 55 -12.55 21.46 3.02
N SER A 56 -13.62 21.96 3.65
CA SER A 56 -13.66 22.24 5.10
C SER A 56 -13.73 20.97 5.95
N ILE A 57 -14.20 19.86 5.38
CA ILE A 57 -14.26 18.56 6.06
C ILE A 57 -12.88 17.91 5.97
N LYS A 58 -12.16 17.89 7.09
CA LYS A 58 -10.84 17.25 7.20
C LYS A 58 -10.88 15.85 7.81
N THR A 59 -11.99 15.49 8.44
CA THR A 59 -12.10 14.25 9.21
C THR A 59 -13.48 13.61 9.01
N ILE A 60 -13.49 12.29 8.81
CA ILE A 60 -14.70 11.46 8.80
C ILE A 60 -14.59 10.36 9.84
N TYR A 61 -15.73 9.92 10.34
CA TYR A 61 -15.84 8.90 11.40
C TYR A 61 -16.86 7.84 10.96
N PHE A 62 -16.54 6.59 11.22
CA PHE A 62 -17.44 5.46 11.10
C PHE A 62 -17.54 4.76 12.44
N GLU A 63 -18.74 4.40 12.86
CA GLU A 63 -19.01 3.80 14.16
C GLU A 63 -20.01 2.67 14.05
N ASP A 64 -19.75 1.59 14.79
CA ASP A 64 -20.69 0.49 14.96
C ASP A 64 -20.50 -0.19 16.32
N LYS A 65 -21.16 -1.34 16.50
CA LYS A 65 -20.93 -2.25 17.62
C LYS A 65 -20.75 -3.67 17.09
N ILE A 66 -19.81 -4.41 17.68
CA ILE A 66 -19.62 -5.83 17.41
C ILE A 66 -19.69 -6.63 18.70
N PHE A 67 -20.17 -7.87 18.63
CA PHE A 67 -20.08 -8.80 19.75
C PHE A 67 -18.67 -9.40 19.82
N ASP A 68 -17.92 -9.09 20.88
CA ASP A 68 -16.61 -9.66 21.13
C ASP A 68 -16.74 -10.91 21.99
N ARG A 69 -16.45 -12.07 21.38
CA ARG A 69 -16.53 -13.37 22.06
C ARG A 69 -15.53 -13.51 23.21
N SER A 70 -14.40 -12.81 23.16
CA SER A 70 -13.38 -12.88 24.22
C SER A 70 -13.82 -12.13 25.48
N ARG A 71 -14.55 -11.02 25.31
CA ARG A 71 -15.10 -10.21 26.40
C ARG A 71 -16.54 -10.57 26.77
N ASN A 72 -17.20 -11.37 25.94
CA ASN A 72 -18.61 -11.76 26.08
C ASN A 72 -19.57 -10.55 26.16
N GLU A 73 -19.29 -9.49 25.41
CA GLU A 73 -20.08 -8.26 25.38
C GLU A 73 -20.04 -7.57 24.01
N TYR A 74 -20.96 -6.64 23.78
CA TYR A 74 -20.91 -5.75 22.62
C TYR A 74 -19.95 -4.60 22.89
N ILE A 75 -18.92 -4.48 22.06
CA ILE A 75 -17.95 -3.39 22.13
C ILE A 75 -18.24 -2.34 21.04
N PRO A 76 -18.19 -1.04 21.36
CA PRO A 76 -18.26 0.01 20.36
C PRO A 76 -16.94 0.08 19.60
N ARG A 77 -17.02 0.16 18.27
CA ARG A 77 -15.87 0.34 17.40
C ARG A 77 -15.98 1.67 16.67
N ARG A 78 -14.83 2.29 16.39
CA ARG A 78 -14.75 3.51 15.61
C ARG A 78 -13.54 3.50 14.69
N VAL A 79 -13.72 3.95 13.46
CA VAL A 79 -12.63 4.33 12.56
C VAL A 79 -12.74 5.82 12.29
N THR A 80 -11.66 6.54 12.57
CA THR A 80 -11.53 7.97 12.25
C THR A 80 -10.48 8.14 11.17
N ILE A 81 -10.80 8.88 10.12
CA ILE A 81 -9.91 9.14 8.99
C ILE A 81 -9.73 10.65 8.91
N THR A 82 -8.50 11.11 9.06
CA THR A 82 -8.14 12.53 8.93
C THR A 82 -7.24 12.72 7.73
N GLY A 83 -7.61 13.64 6.84
CA GLY A 83 -6.85 13.99 5.66
C GLY A 83 -6.01 15.23 5.90
N SER A 84 -4.80 15.25 5.33
CA SER A 84 -3.94 16.43 5.34
C SER A 84 -4.61 17.66 4.71
N ASP A 85 -4.19 18.85 5.14
CA ASP A 85 -4.69 20.10 4.57
C ASP A 85 -4.40 20.23 3.07
N ALA A 86 -3.25 19.72 2.63
CA ALA A 86 -2.78 19.82 1.25
C ALA A 86 -3.54 18.89 0.28
N PHE A 87 -3.89 17.67 0.71
CA PHE A 87 -4.44 16.64 -0.18
C PHE A 87 -5.89 16.23 0.14
N GLY A 88 -6.37 16.54 1.34
CA GLY A 88 -7.72 16.23 1.79
C GLY A 88 -7.94 14.76 2.14
N LEU A 89 -9.21 14.38 2.26
CA LEU A 89 -9.64 13.01 2.51
C LEU A 89 -9.53 12.14 1.24
N PRO A 90 -9.38 10.81 1.37
CA PRO A 90 -9.46 9.92 0.22
C PRO A 90 -10.84 9.99 -0.45
N THR A 91 -10.87 9.73 -1.76
CA THR A 91 -12.08 9.59 -2.58
C THR A 91 -12.32 8.12 -2.97
N PRO A 92 -13.44 7.79 -3.66
CA PRO A 92 -13.68 6.42 -4.12
C PRO A 92 -12.57 5.87 -5.02
N LEU A 93 -12.03 6.68 -5.94
CA LEU A 93 -10.91 6.26 -6.79
C LEU A 93 -9.66 5.90 -5.96
N ASP A 94 -9.44 6.62 -4.86
CA ASP A 94 -8.28 6.36 -4.01
C ASP A 94 -8.37 4.99 -3.32
N GLU A 95 -9.57 4.52 -2.95
CA GLU A 95 -9.77 3.15 -2.45
C GLU A 95 -9.42 2.09 -3.51
N GLU A 96 -9.78 2.35 -4.76
CA GLU A 96 -9.42 1.46 -5.87
C GLU A 96 -7.91 1.39 -6.08
N VAL A 97 -7.23 2.54 -5.98
CA VAL A 97 -5.76 2.62 -6.01
C VAL A 97 -5.18 1.83 -4.86
N LEU A 98 -5.67 1.99 -3.62
CA LEU A 98 -5.20 1.24 -2.45
C LEU A 98 -5.32 -0.27 -2.68
N LEU A 99 -6.46 -0.73 -3.19
CA LEU A 99 -6.68 -2.13 -3.50
C LEU A 99 -5.78 -2.63 -4.65
N ALA A 100 -5.46 -1.79 -5.63
CA ALA A 100 -4.48 -2.11 -6.67
C ALA A 100 -3.06 -2.25 -6.11
N LEU A 101 -2.68 -1.43 -5.11
CA LEU A 101 -1.40 -1.60 -4.39
C LEU A 101 -1.35 -2.94 -3.65
N ILE A 102 -2.47 -3.42 -3.10
CA ILE A 102 -2.56 -4.77 -2.50
C ILE A 102 -2.33 -5.83 -3.57
N GLN A 103 -2.86 -5.67 -4.80
CA GLN A 103 -2.61 -6.63 -5.88
C GLN A 103 -1.15 -6.65 -6.33
N LEU A 104 -0.50 -5.48 -6.41
CA LEU A 104 0.95 -5.40 -6.64
C LEU A 104 1.73 -6.12 -5.55
N SER A 105 1.37 -5.89 -4.29
CA SER A 105 2.01 -6.54 -3.14
C SER A 105 1.82 -8.06 -3.16
N LYS A 106 0.62 -8.52 -3.56
CA LYS A 106 0.32 -9.94 -3.78
C LYS A 106 1.22 -10.55 -4.85
N ALA A 107 1.42 -9.87 -5.97
CA ALA A 107 2.28 -10.37 -7.03
C ALA A 107 3.75 -10.51 -6.58
N HIS A 108 4.19 -9.67 -5.64
CA HIS A 108 5.48 -9.78 -4.95
C HIS A 108 5.45 -10.73 -3.73
N GLY A 109 4.37 -11.49 -3.53
CA GLY A 109 4.23 -12.49 -2.48
C GLY A 109 4.11 -11.93 -1.06
N PHE A 110 3.80 -10.64 -0.89
CA PHE A 110 3.77 -9.94 0.41
C PHE A 110 5.07 -10.10 1.22
N THR A 111 6.21 -10.21 0.53
CA THR A 111 7.51 -10.49 1.16
C THR A 111 8.25 -9.24 1.66
N SER A 112 7.88 -8.06 1.16
CA SER A 112 8.50 -6.78 1.49
C SER A 112 7.46 -5.67 1.64
N LYS A 113 7.69 -4.76 2.59
CA LYS A 113 6.92 -3.50 2.75
C LYS A 113 7.06 -2.61 1.53
N ARG A 114 8.27 -2.55 0.98
CA ARG A 114 8.59 -1.79 -0.23
C ARG A 114 8.22 -2.62 -1.44
N VAL A 115 7.38 -2.05 -2.29
CA VAL A 115 6.95 -2.64 -3.56
C VAL A 115 7.32 -1.70 -4.68
N TYR A 116 8.15 -2.19 -5.60
CA TYR A 116 8.55 -1.48 -6.80
C TYR A 116 7.51 -1.70 -7.89
N PHE A 117 7.19 -0.65 -8.64
CA PHE A 117 6.20 -0.72 -9.70
C PHE A 117 6.52 0.26 -10.82
N ASN A 118 5.88 0.03 -11.96
CA ASN A 118 5.81 1.00 -13.05
C ASN A 118 4.42 1.67 -13.01
N ARG A 119 4.34 3.00 -13.21
CA ARG A 119 3.04 3.69 -13.21
C ARG A 119 2.06 3.19 -14.26
N TYR A 120 2.54 2.82 -15.45
CA TYR A 120 1.74 2.20 -16.50
C TYR A 120 1.16 0.87 -16.04
N GLN A 121 1.94 0.06 -15.32
CA GLN A 121 1.46 -1.20 -14.74
C GLN A 121 0.31 -0.97 -13.75
N LEU A 122 0.42 0.04 -12.88
CA LEU A 122 -0.66 0.38 -11.95
C LEU A 122 -1.95 0.80 -12.68
N LEU A 123 -1.84 1.54 -13.80
CA LEU A 123 -2.99 1.86 -14.65
C LEU A 123 -3.61 0.62 -15.30
N GLN A 124 -2.79 -0.35 -15.72
CA GLN A 124 -3.29 -1.62 -16.28
C GLN A 124 -4.09 -2.41 -15.23
N ILE A 125 -3.56 -2.50 -14.00
CA ILE A 125 -4.24 -3.17 -12.88
C ILE A 125 -5.60 -2.51 -12.61
N LEU A 126 -5.67 -1.18 -12.65
CA LEU A 126 -6.90 -0.40 -12.47
C LEU A 126 -7.82 -0.39 -13.71
N LYS A 127 -7.41 -0.98 -14.84
CA LYS A 127 -8.10 -0.89 -16.14
C LYS A 127 -8.36 0.55 -16.59
N LEU A 128 -7.46 1.48 -16.25
CA LEU A 128 -7.55 2.88 -16.63
C LEU A 128 -6.75 3.17 -17.91
N PRO A 129 -7.25 4.01 -18.83
CA PRO A 129 -6.49 4.44 -19.99
C PRO A 129 -5.18 5.14 -19.62
N ALA A 130 -4.11 4.83 -20.34
CA ALA A 130 -2.78 5.42 -20.15
C ALA A 130 -2.68 6.84 -20.73
N ASN A 131 -3.28 7.81 -20.04
CA ASN A 131 -3.23 9.23 -20.39
C ASN A 131 -2.73 10.08 -19.22
N GLY A 132 -2.27 11.29 -19.52
CA GLY A 132 -1.69 12.20 -18.52
C GLY A 132 -2.63 12.53 -17.36
N GLN A 133 -3.95 12.54 -17.60
CA GLN A 133 -4.94 12.80 -16.56
C GLN A 133 -5.00 11.67 -15.52
N ASN A 134 -5.00 10.41 -15.97
CA ASN A 134 -5.04 9.25 -15.07
C ASN A 134 -3.73 9.06 -14.31
N TYR A 135 -2.58 9.35 -14.94
CA TYR A 135 -1.30 9.39 -14.21
C TYR A 135 -1.34 10.42 -13.07
N LYS A 136 -1.84 11.63 -13.31
CA LYS A 136 -2.00 12.66 -12.26
C LYS A 136 -2.95 12.22 -11.16
N ARG A 137 -4.06 11.55 -11.51
CA ARG A 137 -5.03 11.04 -10.51
C ARG A 137 -4.42 9.97 -9.61
N ILE A 138 -3.62 9.05 -10.15
CA ILE A 138 -2.88 8.06 -9.34
C ILE A 138 -1.91 8.76 -8.39
N GLU A 139 -1.15 9.73 -8.88
CA GLU A 139 -0.20 10.46 -8.05
C GLU A 139 -0.90 11.20 -6.90
N GLN A 140 -2.05 11.82 -7.19
CA GLN A 140 -2.92 12.44 -6.17
C GLN A 140 -3.43 11.41 -5.14
N ALA A 141 -3.87 10.23 -5.59
CA ALA A 141 -4.32 9.16 -4.71
C ALA A 141 -3.21 8.70 -3.76
N LEU A 142 -2.00 8.49 -4.28
CA LEU A 142 -0.83 8.12 -3.48
C LEU A 142 -0.46 9.20 -2.46
N ASN A 143 -0.50 10.48 -2.87
CA ASN A 143 -0.25 11.61 -1.97
C ASN A 143 -1.30 11.72 -0.86
N ARG A 144 -2.59 11.45 -1.16
CA ARG A 144 -3.63 11.37 -0.12
C ARG A 144 -3.38 10.23 0.85
N TRP A 145 -3.05 9.02 0.37
CA TRP A 145 -2.77 7.89 1.25
C TRP A 145 -1.52 8.07 2.13
N MET A 146 -0.52 8.82 1.63
CA MET A 146 0.61 9.28 2.43
C MET A 146 0.19 10.32 3.49
N GLY A 147 -0.71 11.23 3.14
CA GLY A 147 -1.14 12.35 3.98
C GLY A 147 -2.36 12.07 4.87
N VAL A 148 -2.85 10.84 4.93
CA VAL A 148 -4.04 10.47 5.71
C VAL A 148 -3.62 9.64 6.92
N THR A 149 -4.11 10.01 8.11
CA THR A 149 -3.98 9.19 9.32
C THR A 149 -5.30 8.51 9.61
N MET A 150 -5.23 7.23 9.96
CA MET A 150 -6.37 6.43 10.38
C MET A 150 -6.21 6.04 11.84
N TYR A 151 -7.28 6.23 12.61
CA TYR A 151 -7.35 5.86 14.02
C TYR A 151 -8.45 4.82 14.17
N TYR A 152 -8.05 3.60 14.46
CA TYR A 152 -8.93 2.49 14.79
C TYR A 152 -9.06 2.43 16.31
N LYS A 153 -10.29 2.45 16.81
CA LYS A 153 -10.63 2.24 18.23
C LYS A 153 -11.50 1.01 18.36
N ASN A 154 -10.97 -0.04 18.99
CA ASN A 154 -11.51 -1.40 18.99
C ASN A 154 -11.87 -1.93 17.58
N ALA A 155 -11.23 -1.40 16.54
CA ALA A 155 -11.67 -1.55 15.16
C ALA A 155 -10.64 -2.25 14.27
N TRP A 156 -9.43 -2.49 14.79
CA TRP A 156 -8.39 -3.24 14.11
C TRP A 156 -8.32 -4.66 14.66
N ARG A 157 -8.43 -5.66 13.78
CA ARG A 157 -8.36 -7.07 14.13
C ARG A 157 -6.91 -7.52 14.16
N ASP A 158 -6.38 -7.82 15.35
CA ASP A 158 -5.13 -8.56 15.46
C ASP A 158 -5.41 -10.06 15.33
N ARG A 159 -5.00 -10.62 14.19
CA ARG A 159 -5.18 -12.04 13.90
C ARG A 159 -4.34 -12.97 14.79
N LYS A 160 -3.22 -12.52 15.36
CA LYS A 160 -2.40 -13.35 16.26
C LYS A 160 -3.09 -13.55 17.59
N THR A 161 -3.54 -12.46 18.20
CA THR A 161 -4.21 -12.50 19.51
C THR A 161 -5.71 -12.80 19.39
N GLN A 162 -6.26 -12.78 18.18
CA GLN A 162 -7.69 -12.88 17.95
C GLN A 162 -8.47 -11.86 18.80
N SER A 163 -7.94 -10.64 18.93
CA SER A 163 -8.59 -9.52 19.65
C SER A 163 -8.86 -8.31 18.75
N TRP A 164 -9.74 -7.42 19.21
CA TRP A 164 -9.94 -6.09 18.63
C TRP A 164 -9.09 -5.10 19.41
N VAL A 165 -8.26 -4.32 18.70
CA VAL A 165 -7.31 -3.39 19.31
C VAL A 165 -7.49 -1.97 18.80
N ASP A 166 -6.96 -1.04 19.57
CA ASP A 166 -6.73 0.33 19.13
C ASP A 166 -5.40 0.36 18.36
N GLU A 167 -5.42 0.91 17.15
CA GLU A 167 -4.21 1.11 16.36
C GLU A 167 -4.34 2.36 15.50
N SER A 168 -3.25 3.11 15.30
CA SER A 168 -3.28 4.37 14.57
C SER A 168 -2.05 4.50 13.69
N PHE A 169 -2.25 4.79 12.41
CA PHE A 169 -1.17 4.79 11.42
C PHE A 169 -1.60 5.53 10.13
N HIS A 170 -0.60 5.83 9.29
CA HIS A 170 -0.80 6.20 7.90
C HIS A 170 -0.79 4.94 7.02
N MET A 171 -1.51 4.92 5.90
CA MET A 171 -1.52 3.73 5.03
C MET A 171 -0.16 3.46 4.38
N LEU A 172 0.47 4.51 3.87
CA LEU A 172 1.77 4.45 3.21
C LEU A 172 2.81 5.22 4.03
N GLU A 173 3.98 4.62 4.18
CA GLU A 173 5.13 5.22 4.86
C GLU A 173 5.96 6.07 3.91
N ARG A 174 6.14 5.60 2.66
CA ARG A 174 6.90 6.29 1.62
C ARG A 174 6.32 6.03 0.25
N VAL A 175 6.39 7.03 -0.63
CA VAL A 175 6.10 6.89 -2.06
C VAL A 175 7.20 7.63 -2.83
N LYS A 176 7.75 6.97 -3.87
CA LYS A 176 8.63 7.59 -4.85
C LYS A 176 8.04 7.34 -6.23
N ILE A 177 7.82 8.41 -6.99
CA ILE A 177 7.36 8.35 -8.37
C ILE A 177 8.48 8.84 -9.29
N VAL A 178 8.84 8.02 -10.28
CA VAL A 178 9.80 8.38 -11.32
C VAL A 178 9.04 8.60 -12.63
N THR A 179 9.26 9.77 -13.25
CA THR A 179 8.53 10.20 -14.44
C THR A 179 9.14 9.70 -15.75
N ASP A 180 10.46 9.54 -15.79
CA ASP A 180 11.21 9.00 -16.93
C ASP A 180 11.73 7.59 -16.63
N GLU A 181 10.85 6.60 -16.83
CA GLU A 181 11.17 5.19 -16.60
C GLU A 181 11.94 4.56 -17.78
N ARG A 182 12.13 5.27 -18.90
CA ARG A 182 12.73 4.73 -20.15
C ARG A 182 14.24 4.52 -20.05
N HIS A 183 14.90 5.15 -19.09
CA HIS A 183 16.35 5.08 -18.87
C HIS A 183 16.76 4.34 -17.58
N SER A 184 15.84 3.61 -16.96
CA SER A 184 16.03 3.04 -15.61
C SER A 184 16.86 1.75 -15.61
N ALA A 185 18.13 1.85 -15.24
CA ALA A 185 19.04 0.70 -15.05
C ALA A 185 19.43 0.45 -13.57
N SER A 186 18.99 1.30 -12.62
CA SER A 186 19.33 1.22 -11.19
C SER A 186 18.11 1.23 -10.26
N SER A 187 18.30 0.86 -8.99
CA SER A 187 17.25 0.88 -7.96
C SER A 187 16.71 2.27 -7.67
N ASP A 188 17.49 3.31 -7.98
CA ASP A 188 17.16 4.70 -7.68
C ASP A 188 16.29 5.37 -8.75
N THR A 189 16.05 4.68 -9.86
CA THR A 189 15.26 5.17 -11.01
C THR A 189 13.92 4.46 -11.18
N THR A 190 13.46 3.72 -10.17
CA THR A 190 12.18 2.98 -10.22
C THR A 190 11.19 3.52 -9.19
N SER A 191 9.91 3.65 -9.60
CA SER A 191 8.84 4.04 -8.69
C SER A 191 8.60 2.96 -7.64
N TYR A 192 8.30 3.36 -6.41
CA TYR A 192 7.97 2.43 -5.34
C TYR A 192 7.01 3.07 -4.33
N PHE A 193 6.33 2.21 -3.58
CA PHE A 193 5.65 2.61 -2.35
C PHE A 193 6.09 1.69 -1.20
N GLU A 194 5.97 2.15 0.02
CA GLU A 194 6.20 1.39 1.24
C GLU A 194 4.94 1.41 2.09
N TRP A 195 4.44 0.22 2.43
CA TRP A 195 3.39 0.07 3.43
C TRP A 195 3.90 0.47 4.80
N ASN A 196 3.02 1.07 5.60
CA ASN A 196 3.25 1.18 7.03
C ASN A 196 3.38 -0.22 7.67
N GLU A 197 4.15 -0.31 8.76
CA GLU A 197 4.40 -1.55 9.50
C GLU A 197 3.12 -2.28 9.90
N ALA A 198 2.10 -1.56 10.41
CA ALA A 198 0.85 -2.15 10.89
C ALA A 198 0.14 -2.90 9.75
N VAL A 199 0.02 -2.25 8.59
CA VAL A 199 -0.62 -2.80 7.39
C VAL A 199 0.17 -4.01 6.88
N PHE A 200 1.49 -3.89 6.78
CA PHE A 200 2.32 -4.98 6.26
C PHE A 200 2.32 -6.22 7.16
N LYS A 201 2.40 -6.04 8.48
CA LYS A 201 2.24 -7.15 9.44
C LYS A 201 0.89 -7.84 9.27
N SER A 202 -0.17 -7.09 8.97
CA SER A 202 -1.49 -7.66 8.71
C SER A 202 -1.47 -8.61 7.49
N PHE A 203 -0.82 -8.21 6.39
CA PHE A 203 -0.62 -9.10 5.24
C PHE A 203 0.17 -10.35 5.62
N GLN A 204 1.28 -10.20 6.34
CA GLN A 204 2.14 -11.33 6.75
C GLN A 204 1.42 -12.32 7.68
N ASN A 205 0.50 -11.83 8.50
CA ASN A 205 -0.33 -12.67 9.36
C ASN A 205 -1.46 -13.37 8.59
N GLY A 206 -1.49 -13.23 7.26
CA GLY A 206 -2.49 -13.83 6.39
C GLY A 206 -3.85 -13.16 6.52
N ASN A 207 -3.94 -11.93 7.01
CA ASN A 207 -5.19 -11.18 7.18
C ASN A 207 -5.76 -10.66 5.85
N VAL A 208 -5.72 -11.51 4.84
CA VAL A 208 -6.18 -11.25 3.48
C VAL A 208 -7.23 -12.27 3.08
N LYS A 209 -8.27 -11.82 2.39
CA LYS A 209 -9.32 -12.68 1.80
C LYS A 209 -9.22 -12.69 0.28
N ALA A 210 -9.74 -13.74 -0.34
CA ALA A 210 -9.90 -13.78 -1.79
C ALA A 210 -10.97 -12.78 -2.24
N LEU A 211 -10.74 -12.15 -3.39
CA LEU A 211 -11.65 -11.19 -4.01
C LEU A 211 -11.71 -11.49 -5.51
N ASN A 212 -12.89 -11.47 -6.13
CA ASN A 212 -12.96 -11.46 -7.59
C ASN A 212 -12.69 -10.02 -8.05
N TYR A 213 -11.43 -9.75 -8.39
CA TYR A 213 -10.96 -8.40 -8.67
C TYR A 213 -11.49 -7.88 -10.02
N ASP A 214 -11.65 -8.77 -11.00
CA ASP A 214 -12.29 -8.43 -12.26
C ASP A 214 -13.74 -7.98 -12.06
N PHE A 215 -14.49 -8.67 -11.19
CA PHE A 215 -15.85 -8.29 -10.84
C PHE A 215 -15.88 -6.97 -10.06
N PHE A 216 -14.99 -6.79 -9.07
CA PHE A 216 -14.86 -5.52 -8.34
C PHE A 216 -14.71 -4.32 -9.29
N LEU A 217 -13.81 -4.42 -10.28
CA LEU A 217 -13.58 -3.35 -11.25
C LEU A 217 -14.76 -3.15 -12.23
N SER A 218 -15.63 -4.14 -12.39
CA SER A 218 -16.82 -4.03 -13.24
C SER A 218 -17.98 -3.28 -12.57
N ILE A 219 -17.95 -3.12 -11.24
CA ILE A 219 -18.97 -2.38 -10.49
C ILE A 219 -18.78 -0.88 -10.77
N GLU A 220 -19.85 -0.16 -11.13
CA GLU A 220 -19.76 1.29 -11.40
C GLU A 220 -19.95 2.13 -10.13
N SER A 221 -20.83 1.68 -9.22
CA SER A 221 -21.17 2.43 -8.01
C SER A 221 -20.11 2.26 -6.91
N ALA A 222 -19.59 3.37 -6.40
CA ALA A 222 -18.67 3.40 -5.26
C ALA A 222 -19.26 2.70 -4.02
N ILE A 223 -20.56 2.88 -3.76
CA ILE A 223 -21.24 2.22 -2.64
C ILE A 223 -21.26 0.71 -2.84
N ALA A 224 -21.60 0.25 -4.05
CA ALA A 224 -21.64 -1.17 -4.36
C ALA A 224 -20.24 -1.80 -4.29
N LYS A 225 -19.18 -1.08 -4.71
CA LYS A 225 -17.78 -1.52 -4.52
C LYS A 225 -17.46 -1.75 -3.05
N ARG A 226 -17.84 -0.81 -2.16
CA ARG A 226 -17.62 -0.95 -0.72
C ARG A 226 -18.35 -2.15 -0.13
N LEU A 227 -19.60 -2.37 -0.53
CA LEU A 227 -20.39 -3.51 -0.05
C LEU A 227 -19.85 -4.85 -0.55
N TYR A 228 -19.22 -4.86 -1.73
CA TYR A 228 -18.66 -6.07 -2.32
C TYR A 228 -17.34 -6.51 -1.65
N ARG A 229 -16.55 -5.54 -1.17
CA ARG A 229 -15.19 -5.78 -0.68
C ARG A 229 -15.15 -6.75 0.48
#